data_AF-A0A8T4UT68-F1
#
_entry.id   AF-A0A8T4UT68-F1
#
_cell.length_a   1.000
_cell.length_b   1.000
_cell.length_c   1.000
_cell.angle_alpha   90.00
_cell.angle_beta   90.00
_cell.angle_gamma   90.00
#
_symmetry.space_group_name_H-M   'P 1'
#
loop_
_entity.id
_entity.type
_entity.pdbx_description
1 polymer ?
#
loop_
_entity_poly.entity_id
_entity_poly.type
_entity_poly.pdbx_seq_one_letter_code
_entity_poly.pdbx_strand_id
1 'polypeptide(L)'
;MKICYIMVNNCIFSKLLVNNLNKLGNEVFLITNNLDKDLNVKQYILNRGIPYGPKESMFRFAFSPLSILKVRKIIEKEKPDIIHAHYSLHAGLIASLATKRRFILSCWGSDIYMGLPGY
;
A
#
# COMPACT_ATOMS: atom_id res chain seq x y z
N MET A 1 -4.32 -17.56 -5.91
CA MET A 1 -3.39 -17.25 -4.79
C MET A 1 -3.94 -16.08 -3.98
N LYS A 2 -3.51 -15.91 -2.74
CA LYS A 2 -3.94 -14.81 -1.87
C LYS A 2 -2.93 -13.66 -1.90
N ILE A 3 -3.35 -12.50 -2.41
CA ILE A 3 -2.49 -11.35 -2.70
C ILE A 3 -2.88 -10.19 -1.79
N CYS A 4 -1.92 -9.68 -1.03
CA CYS A 4 -2.07 -8.45 -0.27
C CYS A 4 -1.58 -7.28 -1.11
N TYR A 5 -2.44 -6.32 -1.41
CA TYR A 5 -2.05 -5.10 -2.11
C TYR A 5 -2.02 -3.94 -1.12
N ILE A 6 -0.89 -3.22 -1.02
CA ILE A 6 -0.72 -2.07 -0.12
C ILE A 6 -0.51 -0.84 -1.00
N MET A 7 -1.42 0.13 -0.93
CA MET A 7 -1.35 1.33 -1.74
C MET A 7 -1.69 2.61 -0.98
N VAL A 8 -1.07 3.68 -1.45
CA VAL A 8 -1.26 5.05 -0.98
C VAL A 8 -2.12 5.75 -2.00
N ASN A 9 -3.42 5.82 -1.74
CA ASN A 9 -4.47 6.31 -2.65
C ASN A 9 -4.83 5.34 -3.78
N ASN A 10 -6.10 5.40 -4.18
CA ASN A 10 -6.64 4.57 -5.24
C ASN A 10 -6.58 5.34 -6.56
N CYS A 11 -5.54 5.08 -7.36
CA CYS A 11 -5.47 5.56 -8.73
C CYS A 11 -6.16 4.57 -9.70
N ILE A 12 -6.58 5.05 -10.86
CA ILE A 12 -7.25 4.24 -11.89
C ILE A 12 -6.43 2.99 -12.27
N PHE A 13 -5.11 3.14 -12.37
CA PHE A 13 -4.22 2.03 -12.71
C PHE A 13 -4.24 0.93 -11.64
N SER A 14 -4.13 1.32 -10.37
CA SER A 14 -4.20 0.40 -9.24
C SER A 14 -5.55 -0.33 -9.19
N LYS A 15 -6.66 0.35 -9.48
CA LYS A 15 -7.99 -0.29 -9.57
C LYS A 15 -8.02 -1.33 -10.70
N LEU A 16 -7.53 -0.98 -11.88
CA LEU A 16 -7.47 -1.88 -13.04
C LEU A 16 -6.64 -3.13 -12.72
N LEU A 17 -5.49 -2.95 -12.08
CA LEU A 17 -4.60 -4.05 -11.75
C LEU A 17 -5.20 -4.98 -10.70
N VAL A 18 -5.79 -4.44 -9.62
CA VAL A 18 -6.51 -5.23 -8.61
C VAL A 18 -7.68 -5.99 -9.23
N ASN A 19 -8.48 -5.34 -10.09
CA ASN A 19 -9.60 -5.99 -10.77
C ASN A 19 -9.15 -7.10 -11.71
N ASN A 20 -8.07 -6.90 -12.48
CA ASN A 20 -7.54 -7.92 -13.36
C ASN A 20 -6.98 -9.12 -12.56
N LEU A 21 -6.27 -8.87 -11.47
CA LEU A 21 -5.77 -9.95 -10.60
C LEU A 21 -6.92 -10.77 -9.99
N ASN A 22 -8.00 -10.10 -9.58
CA ASN A 22 -9.19 -10.76 -9.05
C ASN A 22 -9.89 -11.59 -10.14
N LYS A 23 -10.02 -11.07 -11.37
CA LYS A 23 -10.59 -11.79 -12.53
C LYS A 23 -9.81 -13.04 -12.92
N LEU A 24 -8.50 -13.05 -12.68
CA LEU A 24 -7.63 -14.22 -12.91
C LEU A 24 -7.81 -15.32 -11.84
N GLY A 25 -8.76 -15.17 -10.91
CA GLY A 25 -9.06 -16.16 -9.87
C GLY A 25 -8.18 -16.03 -8.62
N ASN A 26 -7.55 -14.87 -8.40
CA ASN A 26 -6.77 -14.61 -7.19
C ASN A 26 -7.61 -13.90 -6.13
N GLU A 27 -7.44 -14.31 -4.86
CA GLU A 27 -8.04 -13.62 -3.74
C GLU A 27 -7.21 -12.38 -3.40
N VAL A 28 -7.64 -11.21 -3.88
CA VAL A 28 -6.96 -9.95 -3.62
C VAL A 28 -7.62 -9.23 -2.47
N PHE A 29 -6.83 -8.78 -1.50
CA PHE A 29 -7.28 -7.83 -0.48
C PHE A 29 -6.38 -6.61 -0.46
N LEU A 30 -6.98 -5.49 -0.12
CA LEU A 30 -6.40 -4.17 -0.24
C LEU A 30 -6.17 -3.56 1.14
N ILE A 31 -5.00 -2.96 1.35
CA ILE A 31 -4.70 -2.08 2.47
C ILE A 31 -4.50 -0.69 1.89
N THR A 32 -5.39 0.24 2.23
CA THR A 32 -5.42 1.60 1.66
C THR A 32 -5.85 2.60 2.72
N ASN A 33 -5.75 3.88 2.40
CA ASN A 33 -6.18 4.98 3.25
C ASN A 33 -7.54 5.52 2.89
N ASN A 34 -7.98 5.27 1.66
CA ASN A 34 -9.28 5.70 1.19
C ASN A 34 -10.03 4.48 0.65
N LEU A 35 -11.26 4.30 1.11
CA LEU A 35 -12.10 3.22 0.61
C LEU A 35 -12.50 3.51 -0.83
N ASP A 36 -12.42 2.47 -1.65
CA ASP A 36 -13.03 2.48 -2.96
C ASP A 36 -14.37 1.75 -2.93
N LYS A 37 -15.47 2.44 -3.19
CA LYS A 37 -16.77 1.75 -3.30
C LYS A 37 -16.89 0.93 -4.59
N ASP A 38 -16.09 1.27 -5.61
CA ASP A 38 -16.15 0.64 -6.93
C ASP A 38 -15.36 -0.69 -6.98
N LEU A 39 -14.50 -0.94 -6.00
CA LEU A 39 -13.73 -2.18 -5.91
C LEU A 39 -14.43 -3.20 -5.02
N ASN A 40 -14.96 -4.25 -5.64
CA ASN A 40 -15.54 -5.41 -4.94
C ASN A 40 -14.47 -6.38 -4.41
N VAL A 41 -13.50 -5.86 -3.67
CA VAL A 41 -12.45 -6.62 -2.99
C VAL A 41 -12.47 -6.29 -1.50
N LYS A 42 -11.87 -7.15 -0.67
CA LYS A 42 -11.77 -6.88 0.76
C LYS A 42 -10.81 -5.73 1.00
N GLN A 43 -11.26 -4.66 1.65
CA GLN A 43 -10.44 -3.46 1.89
C GLN A 43 -10.25 -3.20 3.38
N TYR A 44 -9.04 -2.83 3.75
CA TYR A 44 -8.64 -2.45 5.09
C TYR A 44 -8.19 -0.99 5.10
N ILE A 45 -8.88 -0.18 5.89
CA ILE A 45 -8.58 1.25 6.04
C ILE A 45 -7.51 1.45 7.11
N LEU A 46 -6.48 2.20 6.76
CA LEU A 46 -5.57 2.80 7.73
C LEU A 46 -6.08 4.20 8.10
N ASN A 47 -6.86 4.30 9.20
CA ASN A 47 -7.48 5.54 9.71
C ASN A 47 -6.55 6.74 9.93
N ARG A 48 -5.22 6.54 9.90
CA ARG A 48 -4.24 7.63 9.87
C ARG A 48 -3.60 7.64 8.48
N GLY A 49 -4.31 8.25 7.53
CA GLY A 49 -3.90 8.53 6.15
C GLY A 49 -2.39 8.41 5.91
N ILE A 50 -1.97 7.61 4.93
CA ILE A 50 -0.63 7.63 4.39
C ILE A 50 -0.56 8.97 3.64
N PRO A 51 0.24 9.94 4.13
CA PRO A 51 0.18 11.29 3.59
C PRO A 51 0.76 11.33 2.18
N TYR A 52 0.15 12.16 1.35
CA TYR A 52 0.69 12.63 0.08
C TYR A 52 1.02 14.13 0.31
N GLY A 53 2.29 14.47 0.56
CA GLY A 53 2.69 15.85 0.91
C GLY A 53 4.12 15.99 1.46
N PRO A 54 4.64 17.23 1.56
CA PRO A 54 6.07 17.52 1.72
C PRO A 54 6.70 16.93 2.99
N LYS A 55 8.02 16.70 2.91
CA LYS A 55 8.93 15.93 3.80
C LYS A 55 8.64 16.01 5.31
N GLU A 56 8.18 17.16 5.81
CA GLU A 56 7.86 17.44 7.21
C GLU A 56 6.70 16.58 7.77
N SER A 57 5.66 16.34 6.96
CA SER A 57 4.51 15.51 7.34
C SER A 57 4.71 14.02 7.03
N MET A 58 5.68 13.72 6.15
CA MET A 58 6.01 12.39 5.66
C MET A 58 6.69 11.53 6.74
N PHE A 59 7.72 12.05 7.42
CA PHE A 59 8.40 11.33 8.51
C PHE A 59 7.46 11.00 9.67
N ARG A 60 6.59 11.94 10.04
CA ARG A 60 5.70 11.82 11.21
C ARG A 60 4.65 10.71 11.09
N PHE A 61 4.33 10.30 9.85
CA PHE A 61 3.29 9.30 9.58
C PHE A 61 3.83 8.02 8.94
N ALA A 62 4.85 8.08 8.08
CA ALA A 62 5.53 6.89 7.56
C ALA A 62 6.18 6.06 8.69
N PHE A 63 6.60 6.73 9.76
CA PHE A 63 7.11 6.09 10.98
C PHE A 63 6.06 5.90 12.08
N SER A 64 4.76 6.05 11.81
CA SER A 64 3.77 5.81 12.87
C SER A 64 3.82 4.33 13.29
N PRO A 65 4.26 3.99 14.52
CA PRO A 65 4.43 2.59 14.90
C PRO A 65 3.09 1.84 14.88
N LEU A 66 2.00 2.57 15.10
CA LEU A 66 0.64 2.03 15.08
C LEU A 66 0.19 1.58 13.68
N SER A 67 0.59 2.26 12.60
CA SER A 67 0.23 1.82 11.24
C SER A 67 0.94 0.52 10.90
N ILE A 68 2.24 0.44 11.22
CA ILE A 68 3.07 -0.77 11.03
C ILE A 68 2.46 -1.95 11.80
N LEU A 69 2.11 -1.75 13.08
CA LEU A 69 1.49 -2.81 13.90
C LEU A 69 0.13 -3.24 13.35
N LYS A 70 -0.70 -2.31 12.85
CA LYS A 70 -1.99 -2.65 12.22
C LYS A 70 -1.80 -3.46 10.94
N VAL A 71 -0.91 -3.02 10.06
CA VAL A 71 -0.59 -3.74 8.81
C VAL A 71 -0.04 -5.12 9.13
N ARG A 72 0.85 -5.23 10.11
CA ARG A 72 1.36 -6.51 10.59
C ARG A 72 0.24 -7.44 11.05
N LYS A 73 -0.68 -6.96 11.90
CA LYS A 73 -1.84 -7.74 12.37
C LYS A 73 -2.72 -8.20 11.20
N ILE A 74 -2.95 -7.34 10.20
CA ILE A 74 -3.74 -7.70 9.01
C ILE A 74 -3.01 -8.79 8.21
N ILE A 75 -1.71 -8.63 7.96
CA ILE A 75 -0.90 -9.61 7.23
C ILE A 75 -0.85 -10.96 7.98
N GLU A 76 -0.68 -10.94 9.30
CA GLU A 76 -0.66 -12.16 10.13
C GLU A 76 -2.03 -12.86 10.18
N LYS A 77 -3.13 -12.09 10.16
CA LYS A 77 -4.50 -12.61 10.11
C LYS A 77 -4.83 -13.22 8.75
N GLU A 78 -4.57 -12.49 7.67
CA GLU A 78 -4.94 -12.90 6.32
C GLU A 78 -3.98 -13.92 5.71
N LYS A 79 -2.73 -13.93 6.16
CA LYS A 79 -1.63 -14.80 5.68
C LYS A 79 -1.53 -14.81 4.15
N PRO A 80 -1.27 -13.67 3.49
CA PRO A 80 -1.09 -13.62 2.05
C PRO A 80 0.12 -14.45 1.61
N ASP A 81 0.03 -15.02 0.41
CA ASP A 81 1.13 -15.70 -0.27
C ASP A 81 2.17 -14.69 -0.75
N ILE A 82 1.68 -13.57 -1.29
CA ILE A 82 2.51 -12.49 -1.81
C ILE A 82 1.95 -11.13 -1.39
N ILE A 83 2.85 -10.20 -1.15
CA ILE A 83 2.52 -8.83 -0.81
C ILE A 83 3.02 -7.94 -1.93
N HIS A 84 2.19 -7.03 -2.40
CA HIS A 84 2.55 -6.04 -3.39
C HIS A 84 2.44 -4.64 -2.77
N ALA A 85 3.57 -3.97 -2.62
CA ALA A 85 3.66 -2.61 -2.12
C ALA A 85 3.79 -1.63 -3.29
N HIS A 86 2.95 -0.59 -3.27
CA HIS A 86 2.90 0.46 -4.29
C HIS A 86 3.42 1.78 -3.72
N TYR A 87 4.48 2.33 -4.31
CA TYR A 87 5.35 3.38 -3.77
C TYR A 87 6.37 2.90 -2.73
N SER A 88 7.62 3.32 -2.89
CA SER A 88 8.77 2.88 -2.08
C SER A 88 8.70 3.40 -0.64
N LEU A 89 8.54 4.71 -0.49
CA LEU A 89 8.75 5.38 0.80
C LEU A 89 7.61 5.18 1.80
N HIS A 90 6.41 4.87 1.29
CA HIS A 90 5.22 4.71 2.10
C HIS A 90 4.79 3.25 2.24
N ALA A 91 4.25 2.65 1.18
CA ALA A 91 3.80 1.27 1.22
C ALA A 91 4.98 0.31 1.36
N GLY A 92 6.09 0.56 0.64
CA GLY A 92 7.30 -0.25 0.71
C GLY A 92 7.93 -0.26 2.09
N LEU A 93 8.10 0.92 2.70
CA LEU A 93 8.63 1.03 4.06
C LEU A 93 7.72 0.31 5.08
N ILE A 94 6.41 0.59 5.06
CA ILE A 94 5.47 -0.08 5.96
C ILE A 94 5.48 -1.59 5.76
N ALA A 95 5.48 -2.08 4.51
CA ALA A 95 5.54 -3.51 4.22
C ALA A 95 6.83 -4.15 4.77
N SER A 96 7.98 -3.49 4.54
CA SER A 96 9.29 -3.98 5.00
C SER A 96 9.39 -4.10 6.53
N LEU A 97 8.74 -3.19 7.26
CA LEU A 97 8.75 -3.17 8.73
C LEU A 97 7.64 -4.05 9.33
N ALA A 98 6.49 -4.15 8.64
CA ALA A 98 5.34 -4.90 9.13
C ALA A 98 5.50 -6.41 8.98
N THR A 99 6.35 -6.89 8.07
CA THR A 99 6.51 -8.33 7.85
C THR A 99 7.88 -8.71 7.29
N LYS A 100 8.27 -9.97 7.53
CA LYS A 100 9.44 -10.60 6.91
C LYS A 100 9.08 -11.46 5.68
N ARG A 101 7.80 -11.46 5.26
CA ARG A 101 7.34 -12.18 4.07
C ARG A 101 7.92 -11.53 2.81
N ARG A 102 8.09 -12.35 1.77
CA ARG A 102 8.50 -11.87 0.43
C ARG A 102 7.43 -10.89 -0.08
N PHE A 103 7.86 -9.73 -0.53
CA PHE A 103 6.98 -8.73 -1.14
C PHE A 103 7.61 -8.16 -2.40
N ILE A 104 6.76 -7.75 -3.33
CA ILE A 104 7.13 -7.04 -4.55
C ILE A 104 6.91 -5.55 -4.31
N LEU A 105 7.94 -4.77 -4.57
CA LEU A 105 7.86 -3.32 -4.52
C LEU A 105 7.74 -2.76 -5.94
N SER A 106 6.67 -2.03 -6.21
CA SER A 106 6.57 -1.20 -7.42
C SER A 106 6.94 0.24 -7.07
N CYS A 107 8.07 0.70 -7.63
CA CYS A 107 8.50 2.08 -7.58
C CYS A 107 7.87 2.87 -8.73
N TRP A 108 7.46 4.10 -8.45
CA TRP A 108 6.77 5.00 -9.37
C TRP A 108 7.52 6.31 -9.50
N GLY A 109 7.16 7.14 -10.48
CA GLY A 109 7.90 8.36 -10.82
C GLY A 109 8.26 9.24 -9.61
N SER A 110 7.34 9.43 -8.66
CA SER A 110 7.60 10.23 -7.44
C SER A 110 8.61 9.61 -6.47
N ASP A 111 8.87 8.30 -6.54
CA ASP A 111 9.86 7.63 -5.71
C ASP A 111 11.30 7.94 -6.17
N ILE A 112 11.48 8.29 -7.45
CA ILE A 112 12.77 8.56 -8.09
C ILE A 112 12.92 10.05 -8.36
N TYR A 113 11.86 10.69 -8.82
CA TYR A 113 11.81 12.09 -9.22
C TYR A 113 11.52 12.97 -8.00
N MET A 114 12.58 13.35 -7.28
CA MET A 114 12.54 14.57 -6.47
C MET A 114 12.59 15.74 -7.43
N GLY A 115 11.44 16.34 -7.74
CA GLY A 115 11.42 17.61 -8.47
C GLY A 115 12.38 18.58 -7.79
N LEU A 116 13.34 19.11 -8.55
CA LEU A 116 14.17 20.21 -8.07
C LEU A 116 13.21 21.33 -7.65
N PRO A 117 13.32 21.87 -6.42
CA PRO A 117 12.52 23.01 -6.04
C PRO A 117 12.96 24.20 -6.91
N GLY A 118 12.17 24.58 -7.92
CA GLY A 118 12.38 25.85 -8.64
C GLY A 118 12.47 25.80 -10.17
N TYR A 119 11.73 24.93 -10.87
CA TYR A 119 11.35 25.18 -12.26
C TYR A 119 9.83 25.04 -12.42
#